data_AF-A0A964VCB7-F1
#
_entry.id   AF-A0A964VCB7-F1
#
_cell.length_a   1.000
_cell.length_b   1.000
_cell.length_c   1.000
_cell.angle_alpha   90.00
_cell.angle_beta   90.00
_cell.angle_gamma   90.00
#
_symmetry.space_group_name_H-M   'P 1'
#
loop_
_entity.id
_entity.type
_entity.pdbx_description
1 polymer ?
#
loop_
_entity_poly.entity_id
_entity_poly.type
_entity_poly.pdbx_seq_one_letter_code
_entity_poly.pdbx_strand_id
1 'polypeptide(L)'
;MNNSPCSGCSKALVATAWLAALTVFLLLFLGTLITTYRVGMVDPIWPTEPWYLFSQDWSEPAPGYFIEHTHRVLGYLAGFIILGMVSLALCRMPSFRWVNLALILGVSLGVGFAMTAVDRKAALADPIGAVNQFKLKTGLGLALLCALVLLFREVMQLQQKKRASCLELLALLSYLGVIVQGLLGGLRVYLNALVGPELAMVHGAMGQLVFALVAGTAVMAGTPSLLADLEDKDKKSLPRLGWILCLSFVIQLVWAVLVRHGGNPVAQRLHILGAFIIFGLVAWVSLRLAQSGRARPFFKKYNALLGMLVFLQVMLGIEAWMGKFGTGKPLAMEAINIGQASTRTIHAMVGALLLACSLGLALRLGQAGKTGSTCG
;
A
#
# COMPACT_ATOMS: atom_id res chain seq x y z
N MET A 1 4.53 -24.21 -37.11
CA MET A 1 5.37 -23.57 -36.07
C MET A 1 4.51 -23.36 -34.85
N ASN A 2 4.80 -24.10 -33.78
CA ASN A 2 3.97 -24.27 -32.59
C ASN A 2 3.80 -22.98 -31.78
N ASN A 3 2.57 -22.49 -31.67
CA ASN A 3 2.18 -21.44 -30.73
C ASN A 3 1.46 -22.04 -29.54
N SER A 4 2.21 -22.48 -28.51
CA SER A 4 1.77 -22.53 -27.11
C SER A 4 2.92 -23.02 -26.21
N PRO A 5 3.06 -22.55 -24.94
CA PRO A 5 2.05 -21.88 -24.14
C PRO A 5 2.50 -20.54 -23.51
N CYS A 6 1.68 -19.50 -23.62
CA CYS A 6 1.76 -18.37 -22.68
C CYS A 6 1.06 -18.79 -21.37
N SER A 7 1.68 -19.68 -20.57
CA SER A 7 1.07 -20.22 -19.35
C SER A 7 1.98 -20.04 -18.13
N GLY A 8 1.81 -18.92 -17.43
CA GLY A 8 2.40 -18.68 -16.11
C GLY A 8 3.14 -17.34 -16.00
N CYS A 9 3.01 -16.67 -14.85
CA CYS A 9 4.00 -15.68 -14.45
C CYS A 9 5.34 -16.37 -14.18
N SER A 10 6.46 -15.71 -14.48
CA SER A 10 7.77 -16.25 -14.12
C SER A 10 7.81 -16.46 -12.60
N LYS A 11 8.41 -17.57 -12.15
CA LYS A 11 8.60 -17.85 -10.71
C LYS A 11 9.28 -16.67 -9.99
N ALA A 12 10.20 -16.00 -10.69
CA ALA A 12 10.86 -14.78 -10.22
C ALA A 12 9.86 -13.66 -9.92
N LEU A 13 8.94 -13.32 -10.85
CA LEU A 13 7.95 -12.26 -10.61
C LEU A 13 7.05 -12.58 -9.41
N VAL A 14 6.62 -13.83 -9.29
CA VAL A 14 5.78 -14.27 -8.16
C VAL A 14 6.54 -14.14 -6.84
N ALA A 15 7.77 -14.63 -6.79
CA ALA A 15 8.61 -14.56 -5.60
C ALA A 15 8.89 -13.11 -5.19
N THR A 16 9.29 -12.26 -6.15
CA THR A 16 9.59 -10.85 -5.88
C THR A 16 8.34 -10.09 -5.43
N ALA A 17 7.15 -10.39 -5.97
CA ALA A 17 5.91 -9.74 -5.56
C ALA A 17 5.49 -10.11 -4.13
N TRP A 18 5.61 -11.40 -3.75
CA TRP A 18 5.34 -11.83 -2.36
C TRP A 18 6.37 -11.29 -1.38
N LEU A 19 7.65 -11.26 -1.78
CA LEU A 19 8.71 -10.64 -0.99
C LEU A 19 8.43 -9.15 -0.80
N ALA A 20 8.05 -8.43 -1.86
CA ALA A 20 7.67 -7.02 -1.76
C ALA A 20 6.50 -6.82 -0.78
N ALA A 21 5.45 -7.64 -0.88
CA ALA A 21 4.29 -7.55 -0.01
C ALA A 21 4.66 -7.76 1.46
N LEU A 22 5.49 -8.76 1.76
CA LEU A 22 5.98 -9.02 3.11
C LEU A 22 6.83 -7.85 3.64
N THR A 23 7.78 -7.36 2.85
CA THR A 23 8.64 -6.25 3.24
C THR A 23 7.84 -4.98 3.49
N VAL A 24 6.86 -4.66 2.64
CA VAL A 24 5.98 -3.49 2.82
C VAL A 24 5.06 -3.67 4.03
N PHE A 25 4.60 -4.88 4.33
CA PHE A 25 3.84 -5.15 5.55
C PHE A 25 4.66 -4.88 6.81
N LEU A 26 5.90 -5.37 6.85
CA LEU A 26 6.83 -5.09 7.95
C LEU A 26 7.18 -3.59 8.05
N LEU A 27 7.31 -2.91 6.90
CA LEU A 27 7.52 -1.46 6.84
C LEU A 27 6.33 -0.72 7.46
N LEU A 28 5.11 -1.12 7.11
CA LEU A 28 3.88 -0.55 7.65
C LEU A 28 3.75 -0.79 9.16
N PHE A 29 4.15 -1.97 9.65
CA PHE A 29 4.20 -2.29 11.07
C PHE A 29 5.15 -1.34 11.82
N LEU A 30 6.38 -1.18 11.35
CA LEU A 30 7.34 -0.24 11.93
C LEU A 30 6.81 1.20 11.86
N GLY A 31 6.23 1.63 10.74
CA GLY A 31 5.64 2.97 10.61
C GLY A 31 4.47 3.22 11.58
N THR A 32 3.71 2.17 11.88
CA THR A 32 2.64 2.20 12.87
C THR A 32 3.20 2.34 14.28
N LEU A 33 4.30 1.64 14.61
CA LEU A 33 5.00 1.81 15.89
C LEU A 33 5.57 3.23 16.02
N ILE A 34 6.19 3.76 14.97
CA ILE A 34 6.70 5.14 14.92
C ILE A 34 5.60 6.14 15.27
N THR A 35 4.41 5.96 14.67
CA THR A 35 3.27 6.85 14.90
C THR A 35 2.69 6.66 16.32
N THR A 36 2.63 5.43 16.82
CA THR A 36 2.10 5.11 18.15
C THR A 36 2.98 5.65 19.26
N TYR A 37 4.29 5.48 19.17
CA TYR A 37 5.26 5.98 20.15
C TYR A 37 5.69 7.43 19.90
N ARG A 38 5.24 8.05 18.80
CA ARG A 38 5.57 9.43 18.39
C ARG A 38 7.08 9.67 18.20
N VAL A 39 7.78 8.66 17.69
CA VAL A 39 9.24 8.66 17.46
C VAL A 39 9.57 8.88 15.99
N GLY A 40 8.74 9.62 15.25
CA GLY A 40 8.88 9.78 13.79
C GLY A 40 9.67 11.00 13.33
N MET A 41 10.35 11.64 14.27
CA MET A 41 11.10 12.89 14.12
C MET A 41 12.39 12.85 14.96
N VAL A 42 12.85 11.66 15.35
CA VAL A 42 14.08 11.50 16.14
C VAL A 42 15.30 11.85 15.28
N ASP A 43 15.25 11.49 13.99
CA ASP A 43 16.24 11.91 13.00
C ASP A 43 15.63 12.92 12.00
N PRO A 44 16.02 14.21 12.07
CA PRO A 44 15.47 15.23 11.18
C PRO A 44 16.14 15.25 9.79
N ILE A 45 17.12 14.37 9.53
CA ILE A 45 17.86 14.37 8.26
C ILE A 45 17.06 13.65 7.17
N TRP A 46 16.83 14.33 6.05
CA TRP A 46 16.31 13.73 4.82
C TRP A 46 16.76 14.53 3.57
N PRO A 47 16.92 13.94 2.38
CA PRO A 47 17.02 12.52 2.09
C PRO A 47 18.14 11.83 2.85
N THR A 48 17.98 10.54 3.16
CA THR A 48 19.08 9.68 3.59
C THR A 48 19.67 8.93 2.40
N GLU A 49 20.81 8.26 2.57
CA GLU A 49 21.33 7.29 1.60
C GLU A 49 20.88 5.86 1.93
N PRO A 50 20.89 4.92 0.96
CA PRO A 50 20.61 3.51 1.23
C PRO A 50 21.55 2.87 2.26
N TRP A 51 22.78 3.36 2.40
CA TRP A 51 23.79 2.88 3.36
C TRP A 51 23.75 3.59 4.72
N TYR A 52 22.72 4.40 4.98
CA TYR A 52 22.61 5.25 6.17
C TYR A 52 22.75 4.51 7.51
N LEU A 53 22.44 3.20 7.60
CA LEU A 53 22.68 2.39 8.81
C LEU A 53 24.14 2.22 9.17
N PHE A 54 25.02 2.13 8.16
CA PHE A 54 26.44 1.90 8.37
C PHE A 54 27.16 3.16 8.86
N SER A 55 26.49 4.32 8.74
CA SER A 55 27.01 5.60 9.21
C SER A 55 26.41 6.07 10.55
N GLN A 56 25.51 5.29 11.17
CA GLN A 56 24.88 5.66 12.44
C GLN A 56 25.66 5.16 13.65
N ASP A 57 25.60 5.95 14.72
CA ASP A 57 26.08 5.56 16.03
C ASP A 57 25.01 4.72 16.75
N TRP A 58 25.28 3.43 16.91
CA TRP A 58 24.39 2.47 17.56
C TRP A 58 24.49 2.48 19.08
N SER A 59 25.30 3.37 19.66
CA SER A 59 25.40 3.53 21.12
C SER A 59 24.22 4.28 21.73
N GLU A 60 23.39 4.96 20.93
CA GLU A 60 22.17 5.64 21.39
C GLU A 60 21.12 4.62 21.90
N PRO A 61 20.82 4.61 23.22
CA PRO A 61 19.99 3.55 23.81
C PRO A 61 18.48 3.77 23.57
N ALA A 62 18.06 4.91 23.01
CA ALA A 62 16.66 5.24 22.82
C ALA A 62 15.95 4.26 21.85
N PRO A 63 14.92 3.51 22.29
CA PRO A 63 14.21 2.55 21.42
C PRO A 63 13.58 3.22 20.18
N GLY A 64 13.19 4.49 20.30
CA GLY A 64 12.63 5.28 19.21
C GLY A 64 13.62 5.48 18.06
N TYR A 65 14.89 5.72 18.37
CA TYR A 65 15.96 5.88 17.38
C TYR A 65 16.10 4.59 16.56
N PHE A 66 16.19 3.42 17.23
CA PHE A 66 16.30 2.13 16.56
C PHE A 66 15.12 1.82 15.63
N ILE A 67 13.89 2.07 16.09
CA ILE A 67 12.66 1.82 15.31
C ILE A 67 12.64 2.71 14.06
N GLU A 68 12.95 4.00 14.19
CA GLU A 68 12.94 4.94 13.06
C GLU A 68 13.97 4.56 11.99
N HIS A 69 15.21 4.27 12.39
CA HIS A 69 16.29 3.92 11.46
C HIS A 69 16.03 2.59 10.75
N THR A 70 15.53 1.59 11.47
CA THR A 70 15.12 0.31 10.89
C THR A 70 14.01 0.50 9.86
N HIS A 71 13.03 1.37 10.13
CA HIS A 71 11.97 1.69 9.18
C HIS A 71 12.51 2.34 7.89
N ARG A 72 13.45 3.29 8.01
CA ARG A 72 14.07 3.96 6.84
C ARG A 72 14.75 2.96 5.91
N VAL A 73 15.49 1.99 6.46
CA VAL A 73 16.18 0.98 5.64
C VAL A 73 15.26 -0.03 5.04
N LEU A 74 14.25 -0.45 5.81
CA LEU A 74 13.23 -1.31 5.25
C LEU A 74 12.49 -0.61 4.09
N GLY A 75 12.42 0.73 4.12
CA GLY A 75 11.97 1.56 3.01
C GLY A 75 12.82 1.43 1.74
N TYR A 76 14.16 1.53 1.86
CA TYR A 76 15.06 1.29 0.72
C TYR A 76 14.96 -0.14 0.19
N LEU A 77 14.94 -1.13 1.09
CA LEU A 77 14.82 -2.54 0.73
C LEU A 77 13.50 -2.79 -0.03
N ALA A 78 12.38 -2.25 0.47
CA ALA A 78 11.09 -2.31 -0.21
C ALA A 78 11.16 -1.67 -1.61
N GLY A 79 11.79 -0.49 -1.72
CA GLY A 79 12.01 0.19 -3.00
C GLY A 79 12.78 -0.65 -4.02
N PHE A 80 13.89 -1.28 -3.63
CA PHE A 80 14.67 -2.14 -4.53
C PHE A 80 13.92 -3.41 -4.95
N ILE A 81 13.20 -4.05 -4.03
CA ILE A 81 12.42 -5.24 -4.35
C ILE A 81 11.26 -4.88 -5.31
N ILE A 82 10.57 -3.77 -5.07
CA ILE A 82 9.48 -3.28 -5.93
C ILE A 82 10.03 -2.86 -7.30
N LEU A 83 11.21 -2.26 -7.38
CA LEU A 83 11.90 -1.95 -8.63
C LEU A 83 12.17 -3.23 -9.45
N GLY A 84 12.64 -4.30 -8.79
CA GLY A 84 12.77 -5.62 -9.41
C GLY A 84 11.44 -6.19 -9.88
N MET A 85 10.39 -6.08 -9.06
CA MET A 85 9.04 -6.55 -9.38
C MET A 85 8.47 -5.86 -10.63
N VAL A 86 8.50 -4.52 -10.69
CA VAL A 86 7.97 -3.77 -11.85
C VAL A 86 8.80 -4.04 -13.11
N SER A 87 10.12 -4.18 -12.98
CA SER A 87 11.00 -4.52 -14.10
C SER A 87 10.64 -5.90 -14.67
N LEU A 88 10.47 -6.91 -13.82
CA LEU A 88 10.05 -8.25 -14.23
C LEU A 88 8.63 -8.27 -14.82
N ALA A 89 7.72 -7.43 -14.32
CA ALA A 89 6.35 -7.35 -14.82
C ALA A 89 6.28 -6.71 -16.21
N LEU A 90 6.94 -5.56 -16.41
CA LEU A 90 6.84 -4.77 -17.66
C LEU A 90 7.78 -5.28 -18.76
N CYS A 91 8.83 -6.04 -18.43
CA CYS A 91 9.82 -6.53 -19.40
C CYS A 91 9.54 -7.93 -19.94
N ARG A 92 8.30 -8.43 -19.80
CA ARG A 92 7.89 -9.75 -20.29
C ARG A 92 7.89 -9.84 -21.82
N MET A 93 7.60 -8.73 -22.51
CA MET A 93 7.61 -8.66 -23.96
C MET A 93 8.97 -8.19 -24.48
N PRO A 94 9.68 -8.99 -25.31
CA PRO A 94 11.02 -8.64 -25.79
C PRO A 94 11.09 -7.31 -26.54
N SER A 95 10.06 -7.00 -27.35
CA SER A 95 10.04 -5.82 -28.23
C SER A 95 10.05 -4.48 -27.49
N PHE A 96 9.55 -4.42 -26.27
CA PHE A 96 9.47 -3.19 -25.47
C PHE A 96 10.33 -3.21 -24.21
N ARG A 97 11.05 -4.31 -23.95
CA ARG A 97 11.83 -4.50 -22.72
C ARG A 97 12.80 -3.35 -22.47
N TRP A 98 13.61 -2.97 -23.46
CA TRP A 98 14.62 -1.93 -23.28
C TRP A 98 14.02 -0.54 -23.08
N VAL A 99 12.91 -0.25 -23.77
CA VAL A 99 12.17 1.01 -23.58
C VAL A 99 11.59 1.08 -22.17
N ASN A 100 10.97 -0.01 -21.69
CA ASN A 100 10.41 -0.07 -20.35
C ASN A 100 11.49 0.07 -19.27
N LEU A 101 12.64 -0.60 -19.44
CA LEU A 101 13.78 -0.44 -18.53
C LEU A 101 14.29 1.00 -18.54
N ALA A 102 14.46 1.62 -19.71
CA ALA A 102 14.90 3.00 -19.82
C ALA A 102 13.94 3.98 -19.12
N LEU A 103 12.62 3.77 -19.27
CA LEU A 103 11.61 4.59 -18.61
C LEU A 103 11.60 4.38 -17.09
N ILE A 104 11.68 3.13 -16.61
CA ILE A 104 11.76 2.81 -15.17
C ILE A 104 13.03 3.42 -14.57
N LEU A 105 14.17 3.33 -15.26
CA LEU A 105 15.41 3.98 -14.86
C LEU A 105 15.28 5.51 -14.88
N GLY A 106 14.61 6.08 -15.88
CA GLY A 106 14.32 7.52 -15.94
C GLY A 106 13.52 8.01 -14.74
N VAL A 107 12.52 7.25 -14.29
CA VAL A 107 11.78 7.55 -13.05
C VAL A 107 12.71 7.48 -11.84
N SER A 108 13.41 6.36 -11.62
CA SER A 108 14.28 6.15 -10.45
C SER A 108 15.42 7.16 -10.38
N LEU A 109 16.12 7.40 -11.49
CA LEU A 109 17.24 8.34 -11.57
C LEU A 109 16.76 9.80 -11.50
N GLY A 110 15.61 10.12 -12.10
CA GLY A 110 15.02 11.46 -11.99
C GLY A 110 14.69 11.82 -10.53
N VAL A 111 14.06 10.89 -9.79
CA VAL A 111 13.79 11.07 -8.36
C VAL A 111 15.10 11.15 -7.56
N GLY A 112 16.05 10.26 -7.82
CA GLY A 112 17.36 10.29 -7.17
C GLY A 112 18.09 11.62 -7.39
N PHE A 113 18.08 12.14 -8.61
CA PHE A 113 18.67 13.44 -8.95
C PHE A 113 17.95 14.58 -8.24
N ALA A 114 16.61 14.58 -8.21
CA ALA A 114 15.83 15.55 -7.46
C ALA A 114 16.14 15.53 -5.96
N MET A 115 16.39 14.35 -5.39
CA MET A 115 16.79 14.21 -3.97
C MET A 115 18.16 14.85 -3.68
N THR A 116 19.07 14.91 -4.67
CA THR A 116 20.35 15.65 -4.52
C THR A 116 20.20 17.18 -4.51
N ALA A 117 18.99 17.68 -4.75
CA ALA A 117 18.70 19.12 -4.70
C ALA A 117 18.66 19.68 -3.27
N VAL A 118 18.44 18.83 -2.27
CA VAL A 118 18.26 19.24 -0.87
C VAL A 118 19.60 19.24 -0.16
N ASP A 119 20.04 20.41 0.30
CA ASP A 119 21.13 20.49 1.27
C ASP A 119 20.59 20.13 2.65
N ARG A 120 20.95 18.95 3.14
CA ARG A 120 20.40 18.37 4.38
C ARG A 120 20.77 19.16 5.62
N LYS A 121 21.91 19.86 5.63
CA LYS A 121 22.33 20.66 6.78
C LYS A 121 21.61 21.99 6.79
N ALA A 122 21.54 22.66 5.64
CA ALA A 122 20.85 23.93 5.52
C ALA A 122 19.32 23.77 5.65
N ALA A 123 18.75 22.66 5.20
CA ALA A 123 17.31 22.39 5.24
C ALA A 123 16.73 22.28 6.66
N LEU A 124 17.57 22.07 7.68
CA LEU A 124 17.14 22.12 9.08
C LEU A 124 16.78 23.54 9.54
N ALA A 125 17.43 24.55 8.97
CA ALA A 125 17.22 25.96 9.32
C ALA A 125 16.28 26.66 8.33
N ASP A 126 16.44 26.40 7.04
CA ASP A 126 15.60 26.95 5.97
C ASP A 126 15.19 25.84 4.99
N PRO A 127 14.10 25.10 5.27
CA PRO A 127 13.68 23.96 4.46
C PRO A 127 13.30 24.31 3.02
N ILE A 128 12.96 25.57 2.74
CA ILE A 128 12.54 26.02 1.40
C ILE A 128 13.75 26.59 0.64
N GLY A 129 14.55 27.44 1.28
CA GLY A 129 15.71 28.06 0.64
C GLY A 129 16.89 27.12 0.43
N ALA A 130 16.99 26.03 1.21
CA ALA A 130 18.05 25.01 1.08
C ALA A 130 17.86 24.04 -0.11
N VAL A 131 16.95 24.35 -1.04
CA VAL A 131 16.61 23.48 -2.17
C VAL A 131 17.06 24.08 -3.49
N ASN A 132 17.95 23.38 -4.19
CA ASN A 132 18.34 23.71 -5.56
C ASN A 132 17.16 23.49 -6.53
N GLN A 133 16.45 24.57 -6.85
CA GLN A 133 15.24 24.53 -7.68
C GLN A 133 15.46 23.93 -9.07
N PHE A 134 16.64 24.14 -9.66
CA PHE A 134 16.95 23.57 -10.97
C PHE A 134 17.01 22.04 -10.90
N LYS A 135 17.80 21.48 -9.97
CA LYS A 135 17.92 20.02 -9.78
C LYS A 135 16.59 19.38 -9.43
N LEU A 136 15.82 20.02 -8.54
CA LEU A 136 14.50 19.52 -8.13
C LEU A 136 13.54 19.45 -9.32
N LYS A 137 13.35 20.56 -10.05
CA LYS A 137 12.39 20.64 -11.16
C LYS A 137 12.78 19.73 -12.32
N THR A 138 14.05 19.67 -12.68
CA THR A 138 14.53 18.82 -13.77
C THR A 138 14.44 17.33 -13.43
N GLY A 139 14.84 16.93 -12.22
CA GLY A 139 14.75 15.54 -11.76
C GLY A 139 13.31 15.05 -11.65
N LEU A 140 12.44 15.81 -10.98
CA LEU A 140 11.01 15.47 -10.88
C LEU A 140 10.29 15.56 -12.23
N GLY A 141 10.69 16.50 -13.10
CA GLY A 141 10.15 16.62 -14.46
C GLY A 141 10.44 15.40 -15.32
N LEU A 142 11.70 14.91 -15.30
CA LEU A 142 12.08 13.66 -15.97
C LEU A 142 11.29 12.47 -15.41
N ALA A 143 11.23 12.35 -14.08
CA ALA A 143 10.53 11.24 -13.45
C ALA A 143 9.04 11.25 -13.78
N LEU A 144 8.39 12.41 -13.74
CA LEU A 144 6.98 12.56 -14.09
C LEU A 144 6.73 12.20 -15.57
N LEU A 145 7.56 12.70 -16.48
CA LEU A 145 7.44 12.39 -17.90
C LEU A 145 7.51 10.87 -18.15
N CYS A 146 8.54 10.20 -17.61
CA CYS A 146 8.69 8.75 -17.77
C CYS A 146 7.52 7.97 -17.13
N ALA A 147 7.06 8.40 -15.95
CA ALA A 147 5.92 7.78 -15.27
C ALA A 147 4.61 7.93 -16.08
N LEU A 148 4.37 9.11 -16.67
CA LEU A 148 3.19 9.36 -17.50
C LEU A 148 3.20 8.53 -18.78
N VAL A 149 4.36 8.36 -19.42
CA VAL A 149 4.50 7.49 -20.61
C VAL A 149 4.19 6.03 -20.25
N LEU A 150 4.74 5.53 -19.13
CA LEU A 150 4.45 4.17 -18.64
C LEU A 150 2.96 4.00 -18.31
N LEU A 151 2.35 4.96 -17.60
CA LEU A 151 0.93 4.92 -17.24
C LEU A 151 0.03 4.94 -18.47
N PHE A 152 0.29 5.85 -19.42
CA PHE A 152 -0.46 5.95 -20.66
C PHE A 152 -0.42 4.63 -21.42
N ARG A 153 0.78 4.03 -21.59
CA ARG A 153 0.96 2.73 -22.22
C ARG A 153 0.12 1.65 -21.54
N GLU A 154 0.18 1.52 -20.21
CA GLU A 154 -0.56 0.48 -19.49
C GLU A 154 -2.08 0.67 -19.57
N VAL A 155 -2.56 1.92 -19.51
CA VAL A 155 -3.99 2.23 -19.69
C VAL A 155 -4.46 1.85 -21.09
N MET A 156 -3.68 2.17 -22.14
CA MET A 156 -4.01 1.79 -23.51
C MET A 156 -4.04 0.27 -23.69
N GLN A 157 -3.11 -0.47 -23.08
CA GLN A 157 -3.13 -1.93 -23.15
C GLN A 157 -4.33 -2.55 -22.42
N LEU A 158 -4.74 -1.97 -21.30
CA LEU A 158 -5.95 -2.38 -20.57
C LEU A 158 -7.22 -2.18 -21.39
N GLN A 159 -7.33 -1.05 -22.10
CA GLN A 159 -8.44 -0.78 -23.03
C GLN A 159 -8.47 -1.79 -24.18
N GLN A 160 -7.30 -2.18 -24.68
CA GLN A 160 -7.14 -3.24 -25.69
C GLN A 160 -7.36 -4.67 -25.12
N LYS A 161 -7.77 -4.80 -23.85
CA LYS A 161 -8.05 -6.07 -23.16
C LYS A 161 -6.90 -7.10 -23.24
N LYS A 162 -5.65 -6.63 -23.29
CA LYS A 162 -4.49 -7.52 -23.25
C LYS A 162 -4.44 -8.27 -21.90
N ARG A 163 -4.14 -9.57 -21.97
CA ARG A 163 -4.33 -10.51 -20.85
C ARG A 163 -3.46 -10.20 -19.61
N ALA A 164 -2.28 -9.59 -19.80
CA ALA A 164 -1.31 -9.28 -18.73
C ALA A 164 -1.43 -7.87 -18.14
N SER A 165 -2.19 -6.96 -18.78
CA SER A 165 -2.09 -5.52 -18.52
C SER A 165 -2.59 -5.09 -17.14
N CYS A 166 -3.45 -5.88 -16.50
CA CYS A 166 -3.85 -5.61 -15.11
C CYS A 166 -2.71 -5.84 -14.13
N LEU A 167 -1.91 -6.89 -14.35
CA LEU A 167 -0.76 -7.18 -13.49
C LEU A 167 0.35 -6.14 -13.72
N GLU A 168 0.60 -5.77 -14.98
CA GLU A 168 1.57 -4.73 -15.34
C GLU A 168 1.18 -3.38 -14.75
N LEU A 169 -0.09 -2.96 -14.86
CA LEU A 169 -0.57 -1.73 -14.23
C LEU A 169 -0.43 -1.78 -12.70
N LEU A 170 -0.80 -2.89 -12.04
CA LEU A 170 -0.67 -3.00 -10.58
C LEU A 170 0.78 -2.92 -10.11
N ALA A 171 1.71 -3.55 -10.84
CA ALA A 171 3.14 -3.46 -10.55
C ALA A 171 3.66 -2.02 -10.74
N LEU A 172 3.23 -1.34 -11.80
CA LEU A 172 3.56 0.06 -12.05
C LEU A 172 3.01 0.98 -10.96
N LEU A 173 1.74 0.83 -10.58
CA LEU A 173 1.11 1.62 -9.51
C LEU A 173 1.76 1.35 -8.15
N SER A 174 2.20 0.11 -7.88
CA SER A 174 2.97 -0.22 -6.67
C SER A 174 4.31 0.49 -6.64
N TYR A 175 5.01 0.54 -7.77
CA TYR A 175 6.29 1.23 -7.94
C TYR A 175 6.16 2.76 -7.80
N LEU A 176 5.20 3.38 -8.50
CA LEU A 176 4.95 4.81 -8.36
C LEU A 176 4.44 5.15 -6.95
N GLY A 177 3.61 4.28 -6.38
CA GLY A 177 3.08 4.41 -5.03
C GLY A 177 4.17 4.46 -3.97
N VAL A 178 5.15 3.54 -4.02
CA VAL A 178 6.25 3.55 -3.03
C VAL A 178 7.16 4.78 -3.19
N ILE A 179 7.37 5.28 -4.42
CA ILE A 179 8.11 6.52 -4.65
C ILE A 179 7.38 7.72 -4.02
N VAL A 180 6.09 7.87 -4.32
CA VAL A 180 5.26 8.94 -3.76
C VAL A 180 5.23 8.83 -2.24
N GLN A 181 5.11 7.63 -1.69
CA GLN A 181 5.09 7.40 -0.25
C GLN A 181 6.42 7.78 0.42
N GLY A 182 7.55 7.42 -0.18
CA GLY A 182 8.88 7.81 0.29
C GLY A 182 9.13 9.32 0.23
N LEU A 183 8.71 9.98 -0.85
CA LEU A 183 8.77 11.44 -0.97
C LEU A 183 7.90 12.13 0.08
N LEU A 184 6.64 11.70 0.27
CA LEU A 184 5.76 12.23 1.31
C LEU A 184 6.33 12.01 2.72
N GLY A 185 6.96 10.86 2.95
CA GLY A 185 7.58 10.50 4.24
C GLY A 185 8.79 11.34 4.57
N GLY A 186 9.56 11.74 3.57
CA GLY A 186 10.66 12.68 3.70
C GLY A 186 10.22 14.12 3.86
N LEU A 187 9.32 14.57 2.98
CA LEU A 187 8.82 15.95 2.99
C LEU A 187 8.11 16.30 4.30
N ARG A 188 7.45 15.35 4.96
CA ARG A 188 6.86 15.62 6.29
C ARG A 188 7.89 15.98 7.35
N VAL A 189 9.14 15.54 7.25
CA VAL A 189 10.17 15.91 8.23
C VAL A 189 10.40 17.42 8.20
N TYR A 190 10.48 17.98 6.98
CA TYR A 190 10.73 19.41 6.77
C TYR A 190 9.48 20.27 6.87
N LEU A 191 8.36 19.80 6.33
CA LEU A 191 7.13 20.57 6.27
C LEU A 191 6.29 20.47 7.54
N ASN A 192 6.63 19.62 8.51
CA ASN A 192 5.85 19.53 9.76
C ASN A 192 5.78 20.87 10.50
N ALA A 193 6.84 21.68 10.48
CA ALA A 193 6.83 23.02 11.09
C ALA A 193 5.96 24.02 10.32
N LEU A 194 5.77 23.83 9.00
CA LEU A 194 5.08 24.77 8.12
C LEU A 194 3.60 24.41 7.88
N VAL A 195 3.30 23.12 7.76
CA VAL A 195 2.00 22.56 7.34
C VAL A 195 1.35 21.74 8.47
N GLY A 196 2.07 21.50 9.57
CA GLY A 196 1.58 20.73 10.70
C GLY A 196 1.60 19.21 10.48
N PRO A 197 0.97 18.44 11.40
CA PRO A 197 1.03 16.98 11.42
C PRO A 197 0.19 16.31 10.32
N GLU A 198 -0.55 17.07 9.52
CA GLU A 198 -1.46 16.60 8.47
C GLU A 198 -0.74 15.72 7.45
N LEU A 199 0.50 16.05 7.09
CA LEU A 199 1.26 15.27 6.11
C LEU A 199 1.63 13.87 6.65
N ALA A 200 1.82 13.73 7.97
CA ALA A 200 2.02 12.42 8.59
C ALA A 200 0.76 11.55 8.51
N MET A 201 -0.44 12.16 8.61
CA MET A 201 -1.71 11.45 8.43
C MET A 201 -1.85 10.90 7.01
N VAL A 202 -1.61 11.75 6.02
CA VAL A 202 -1.69 11.38 4.59
C VAL A 202 -0.67 10.30 4.25
N HIS A 203 0.57 10.44 4.71
CA HIS A 203 1.63 9.46 4.51
C HIS A 203 1.28 8.09 5.12
N GLY A 204 0.74 8.08 6.34
CA GLY A 204 0.30 6.86 7.02
C GLY A 204 -0.87 6.15 6.31
N ALA A 205 -1.85 6.92 5.82
CA ALA A 205 -2.96 6.39 5.03
C ALA A 205 -2.47 5.80 3.70
N MET A 206 -1.61 6.54 2.99
CA MET A 206 -1.03 6.12 1.71
C MET A 206 -0.21 4.84 1.85
N GLY A 207 0.51 4.65 2.97
CA GLY A 207 1.23 3.41 3.25
C GLY A 207 0.35 2.16 3.19
N GLN A 208 -0.89 2.24 3.70
CA GLN A 208 -1.84 1.12 3.65
C GLN A 208 -2.36 0.87 2.22
N LEU A 209 -2.57 1.93 1.43
CA LEU A 209 -2.96 1.80 0.02
C LEU A 209 -1.84 1.17 -0.82
N VAL A 210 -0.59 1.59 -0.61
CA VAL A 210 0.60 1.02 -1.28
C VAL A 210 0.75 -0.46 -0.91
N PHE A 211 0.60 -0.81 0.38
CA PHE A 211 0.59 -2.21 0.80
C PHE A 211 -0.48 -3.02 0.07
N ALA A 212 -1.71 -2.51 -0.02
CA ALA A 212 -2.79 -3.19 -0.72
C ALA A 212 -2.46 -3.40 -2.20
N LEU A 213 -1.91 -2.39 -2.90
CA LEU A 213 -1.49 -2.51 -4.30
C LEU A 213 -0.40 -3.58 -4.50
N VAL A 214 0.62 -3.59 -3.64
CA VAL A 214 1.72 -4.58 -3.70
C VAL A 214 1.19 -5.99 -3.42
N ALA A 215 0.36 -6.16 -2.40
CA ALA A 215 -0.28 -7.43 -2.08
C ALA A 215 -1.22 -7.90 -3.20
N GLY A 216 -1.99 -7.00 -3.80
CA GLY A 216 -2.83 -7.27 -4.97
C GLY A 216 -2.01 -7.72 -6.18
N THR A 217 -0.84 -7.11 -6.40
CA THR A 217 0.14 -7.55 -7.41
C THR A 217 0.61 -8.98 -7.14
N ALA A 218 0.95 -9.31 -5.90
CA ALA A 218 1.39 -10.66 -5.50
C ALA A 218 0.29 -11.72 -5.71
N VAL A 219 -0.95 -11.41 -5.32
CA VAL A 219 -2.12 -12.28 -5.52
C VAL A 219 -2.35 -12.55 -7.02
N MET A 220 -2.26 -11.51 -7.84
CA MET A 220 -2.45 -11.59 -9.30
C MET A 220 -1.31 -12.34 -9.98
N ALA A 221 -0.07 -12.15 -9.53
CA ALA A 221 1.10 -12.83 -10.09
C ALA A 221 1.08 -14.33 -9.77
N GLY A 222 0.75 -14.69 -8.52
CA GLY A 222 0.91 -16.06 -8.01
C GLY A 222 -0.23 -17.03 -8.32
N THR A 223 -1.38 -16.54 -8.81
CA THR A 223 -2.58 -17.38 -8.90
C THR A 223 -3.06 -17.58 -10.34
N PRO A 224 -3.13 -18.84 -10.84
CA PRO A 224 -3.64 -19.12 -12.18
C PRO A 224 -5.06 -18.58 -12.42
N SER A 225 -5.37 -18.29 -13.68
CA SER A 225 -6.68 -17.81 -14.16
C SER A 225 -7.78 -18.89 -14.17
N LEU A 226 -7.72 -19.85 -13.23
CA LEU A 226 -8.57 -21.05 -13.17
C LEU A 226 -10.04 -20.77 -12.83
N LEU A 227 -10.40 -19.51 -12.60
CA LEU A 227 -11.73 -19.05 -12.21
C LEU A 227 -12.67 -18.85 -13.40
N ALA A 228 -12.41 -19.54 -14.53
CA ALA A 228 -12.98 -19.20 -15.82
C ALA A 228 -14.51 -19.39 -15.91
N ASP A 229 -15.09 -20.16 -14.99
CA ASP A 229 -16.45 -20.68 -15.14
C ASP A 229 -17.40 -20.20 -14.03
N LEU A 230 -17.43 -18.94 -13.59
CA LEU A 230 -18.53 -18.51 -12.69
C LEU A 230 -19.91 -18.73 -13.34
N GLU A 231 -20.94 -18.98 -12.52
CA GLU A 231 -22.34 -18.97 -12.99
C GLU A 231 -22.71 -17.58 -13.55
N ASP A 232 -23.60 -17.51 -14.54
CA ASP A 232 -23.91 -16.25 -15.25
C ASP A 232 -24.40 -15.12 -14.34
N LYS A 233 -25.22 -15.45 -13.33
CA LYS A 233 -25.68 -14.49 -12.31
C LYS A 233 -24.53 -13.90 -11.47
N ASP A 234 -23.46 -14.67 -11.28
CA ASP A 234 -22.32 -14.31 -10.42
C ASP A 234 -21.22 -13.58 -11.19
N LYS A 235 -21.12 -13.76 -12.51
CA LYS A 235 -20.11 -13.12 -13.39
C LYS A 235 -20.08 -11.60 -13.27
N LYS A 236 -21.23 -10.95 -13.01
CA LYS A 236 -21.33 -9.49 -12.82
C LYS A 236 -21.53 -9.10 -11.37
N SER A 237 -22.27 -9.88 -10.58
CA SER A 237 -22.61 -9.53 -9.20
C SER A 237 -21.41 -9.61 -8.26
N LEU A 238 -20.67 -10.73 -8.25
CA LEU A 238 -19.57 -10.94 -7.31
C LEU A 238 -18.41 -9.94 -7.51
N PRO A 239 -17.95 -9.63 -8.74
CA PRO A 239 -16.89 -8.63 -8.92
C PRO A 239 -17.31 -7.23 -8.47
N ARG A 240 -18.56 -6.84 -8.72
CA ARG A 240 -19.10 -5.55 -8.25
C ARG A 240 -19.09 -5.49 -6.72
N LEU A 241 -19.56 -6.55 -6.06
CA LEU A 241 -19.52 -6.63 -4.59
C LEU A 241 -18.10 -6.60 -4.04
N GLY A 242 -17.14 -7.28 -4.69
CA GLY A 242 -15.72 -7.21 -4.32
C GLY A 242 -15.16 -5.79 -4.39
N TRP A 243 -15.46 -5.04 -5.46
CA TRP A 243 -15.04 -3.64 -5.59
C TRP A 243 -15.76 -2.70 -4.61
N ILE A 244 -17.05 -2.91 -4.36
CA ILE A 244 -17.79 -2.15 -3.33
C ILE A 244 -17.16 -2.38 -1.95
N LEU A 245 -16.82 -3.61 -1.62
CA LEU A 245 -16.15 -3.95 -0.36
C LEU A 245 -14.78 -3.28 -0.26
N CYS A 246 -13.96 -3.37 -1.32
CA CYS A 246 -12.65 -2.72 -1.37
C CYS A 246 -12.76 -1.19 -1.20
N LEU A 247 -13.68 -0.55 -1.92
CA LEU A 247 -13.90 0.90 -1.83
C LEU A 247 -14.41 1.30 -0.44
N SER A 248 -15.26 0.48 0.18
CA SER A 248 -15.75 0.71 1.54
C SER A 248 -14.59 0.72 2.55
N PHE A 249 -13.62 -0.19 2.43
CA PHE A 249 -12.43 -0.17 3.27
C PHE A 249 -11.54 1.07 3.04
N VAL A 250 -11.43 1.54 1.80
CA VAL A 250 -10.70 2.80 1.50
C VAL A 250 -11.39 4.00 2.17
N ILE A 251 -12.73 4.09 2.09
CA ILE A 251 -13.49 5.15 2.76
C ILE A 251 -13.33 5.03 4.29
N GLN A 252 -13.39 3.82 4.83
CA GLN A 252 -13.22 3.56 6.25
C GLN A 252 -11.82 3.96 6.76
N LEU A 253 -10.78 3.80 5.93
CA LEU A 253 -9.42 4.22 6.24
C LEU A 253 -9.33 5.74 6.43
N VAL A 254 -10.07 6.53 5.66
CA VAL A 254 -10.12 8.00 5.84
C VAL A 254 -10.60 8.32 7.25
N TRP A 255 -11.72 7.73 7.67
CA TRP A 255 -12.24 7.94 9.04
C TRP A 255 -11.29 7.39 10.10
N ALA A 256 -10.65 6.25 9.86
CA ALA A 256 -9.70 5.64 10.80
C ALA A 256 -8.52 6.57 11.10
N VAL A 257 -7.96 7.20 10.07
CA VAL A 257 -6.81 8.11 10.20
C VAL A 257 -7.21 9.39 10.94
N LEU A 258 -8.37 9.96 10.62
CA LEU A 258 -8.91 11.12 11.35
C LEU A 258 -9.16 10.83 12.83
N VAL A 259 -9.68 9.64 13.16
CA VAL A 259 -9.86 9.18 14.54
C VAL A 259 -8.52 8.91 15.23
N ARG A 260 -7.50 8.45 14.50
CA ARG A 260 -6.18 8.15 15.08
C ARG A 260 -5.46 9.42 15.52
N HIS A 261 -5.46 10.43 14.66
CA HIS A 261 -4.69 11.67 14.87
C HIS A 261 -5.49 12.78 15.56
N GLY A 262 -6.82 12.67 15.60
CA GLY A 262 -7.69 13.61 16.31
C GLY A 262 -8.67 12.93 17.25
N GLY A 263 -9.62 13.73 17.72
CA GLY A 263 -10.80 13.30 18.49
C GLY A 263 -12.11 13.72 17.82
N ASN A 264 -12.10 14.05 16.52
CA ASN A 264 -13.25 14.58 15.81
C ASN A 264 -14.51 13.70 16.03
N PRO A 265 -15.58 14.21 16.68
CA PRO A 265 -16.74 13.40 17.03
C PRO A 265 -17.47 12.82 15.82
N VAL A 266 -17.48 13.52 14.69
CA VAL A 266 -18.09 13.05 13.44
C VAL A 266 -17.27 11.89 12.88
N ALA A 267 -15.94 12.02 12.81
CA ALA A 267 -15.07 10.94 12.35
C ALA A 267 -15.20 9.68 13.22
N GLN A 268 -15.34 9.82 14.54
CA GLN A 268 -15.57 8.69 15.44
C GLN A 268 -16.88 7.96 15.11
N ARG A 269 -17.99 8.71 14.99
CA ARG A 269 -19.31 8.15 14.66
C ARG A 269 -19.31 7.46 13.30
N LEU A 270 -18.74 8.11 12.28
CA LEU A 270 -18.67 7.57 10.93
C LEU A 270 -17.76 6.34 10.84
N HIS A 271 -16.65 6.32 11.60
CA HIS A 271 -15.81 5.13 11.68
C HIS A 271 -16.53 3.95 12.34
N ILE A 272 -17.22 4.17 13.47
CA ILE A 272 -17.96 3.10 14.15
C ILE A 272 -19.10 2.59 13.26
N LEU A 273 -19.93 3.49 12.71
CA LEU A 273 -21.04 3.13 11.81
C LEU A 273 -20.52 2.39 10.57
N GLY A 274 -19.46 2.90 9.95
CA GLY A 274 -18.80 2.27 8.80
C GLY A 274 -18.27 0.87 9.13
N ALA A 275 -17.79 0.62 10.35
CA ALA A 275 -17.32 -0.70 10.77
C ALA A 275 -18.46 -1.73 10.78
N PHE A 276 -19.65 -1.37 11.28
CA PHE A 276 -20.83 -2.24 11.24
C PHE A 276 -21.34 -2.49 9.82
N ILE A 277 -21.37 -1.44 8.97
CA ILE A 277 -21.74 -1.57 7.56
C ILE A 277 -20.78 -2.53 6.84
N ILE A 278 -19.47 -2.37 7.05
CA ILE A 278 -18.46 -3.24 6.46
C ILE A 278 -18.56 -4.67 7.00
N PHE A 279 -18.82 -4.86 8.29
CA PHE A 279 -19.04 -6.20 8.86
C PHE A 279 -20.22 -6.90 8.17
N GLY A 280 -21.35 -6.20 8.02
CA GLY A 280 -22.51 -6.71 7.28
C GLY A 280 -22.21 -6.99 5.81
N LEU A 281 -21.46 -6.11 5.14
CA LEU A 281 -21.04 -6.30 3.75
C LEU A 281 -20.09 -7.50 3.59
N VAL A 282 -19.15 -7.70 4.51
CA VAL A 282 -18.28 -8.89 4.54
C VAL A 282 -19.15 -10.13 4.71
N ALA A 283 -20.04 -10.17 5.68
CA ALA A 283 -20.95 -11.31 5.88
C ALA A 283 -21.79 -11.60 4.62
N TRP A 284 -22.30 -10.56 3.95
CA TRP A 284 -23.07 -10.71 2.73
C TRP A 284 -22.23 -11.29 1.58
N VAL A 285 -21.03 -10.74 1.33
CA VAL A 285 -20.09 -11.28 0.34
C VAL A 285 -19.70 -12.72 0.67
N SER A 286 -19.45 -13.01 1.94
CA SER A 286 -19.10 -14.34 2.43
C SER A 286 -20.19 -15.37 2.17
N LEU A 287 -21.45 -15.01 2.40
CA LEU A 287 -22.60 -15.86 2.12
C LEU A 287 -22.77 -16.08 0.61
N ARG A 288 -22.63 -15.02 -0.21
CA ARG A 288 -22.68 -15.12 -1.67
C ARG A 288 -21.60 -16.06 -2.22
N LEU A 289 -20.37 -15.96 -1.72
CA LEU A 289 -19.28 -16.85 -2.10
C LEU A 289 -19.52 -18.29 -1.66
N ALA A 290 -20.10 -18.51 -0.48
CA ALA A 290 -20.40 -19.84 0.04
C ALA A 290 -21.57 -20.53 -0.69
N GLN A 291 -22.56 -19.75 -1.17
CA GLN A 291 -23.71 -20.25 -1.93
C GLN A 291 -23.38 -20.52 -3.40
N SER A 292 -22.34 -19.87 -3.95
CA SER A 292 -21.91 -20.09 -5.33
C SER A 292 -21.14 -21.39 -5.45
N GLY A 293 -21.72 -22.40 -6.11
CA GLY A 293 -21.13 -23.75 -6.20
C GLY A 293 -19.72 -23.76 -6.80
N ARG A 294 -19.48 -22.90 -7.80
CA ARG A 294 -18.19 -22.79 -8.49
C ARG A 294 -17.19 -21.85 -7.79
N ALA A 295 -17.65 -20.80 -7.12
CA ALA A 295 -16.76 -19.88 -6.40
C ALA A 295 -16.31 -20.43 -5.03
N ARG A 296 -17.20 -21.16 -4.32
CA ARG A 296 -16.96 -21.69 -2.97
C ARG A 296 -15.64 -22.46 -2.81
N PRO A 297 -15.31 -23.49 -3.62
CA PRO A 297 -14.08 -24.26 -3.41
C PRO A 297 -12.82 -23.41 -3.59
N PHE A 298 -12.90 -22.40 -4.47
CA PHE A 298 -11.79 -21.51 -4.78
C PHE A 298 -11.56 -20.47 -3.66
N PHE A 299 -12.66 -19.90 -3.15
CA PHE A 299 -12.61 -18.81 -2.18
C PHE A 299 -12.82 -19.22 -0.73
N LYS A 300 -13.02 -20.51 -0.39
CA LYS A 300 -13.29 -20.94 1.00
C LYS A 300 -12.26 -20.44 2.02
N LYS A 301 -10.96 -20.58 1.71
CA LYS A 301 -9.86 -20.15 2.60
C LYS A 301 -9.80 -18.64 2.71
N TYR A 302 -9.99 -18.00 1.55
CA TYR A 302 -10.05 -16.55 1.45
C TYR A 302 -11.21 -15.98 2.28
N ASN A 303 -12.37 -16.63 2.21
CA ASN A 303 -13.58 -16.27 2.95
C ASN A 303 -13.41 -16.44 4.46
N ALA A 304 -12.81 -17.55 4.89
CA ALA A 304 -12.50 -17.80 6.30
C ALA A 304 -11.52 -16.75 6.84
N LEU A 305 -10.47 -16.42 6.07
CA LEU A 305 -9.51 -15.38 6.43
C LEU A 305 -10.19 -14.01 6.56
N LEU A 306 -11.02 -13.62 5.59
CA LEU A 306 -11.74 -12.35 5.62
C LEU A 306 -12.69 -12.25 6.84
N GLY A 307 -13.42 -13.33 7.14
CA GLY A 307 -14.29 -13.42 8.32
C GLY A 307 -13.51 -13.31 9.63
N MET A 308 -12.39 -14.03 9.76
CA MET A 308 -11.51 -13.95 10.93
C MET A 308 -10.95 -12.54 11.12
N LEU A 309 -10.43 -11.94 10.04
CA LEU A 309 -9.84 -10.60 10.09
C LEU A 309 -10.87 -9.52 10.43
N VAL A 310 -12.10 -9.59 9.88
CA VAL A 310 -13.13 -8.57 10.19
C VAL A 310 -13.61 -8.69 11.63
N PHE A 311 -13.75 -9.92 12.14
CA PHE A 311 -14.08 -10.15 13.54
C PHE A 311 -13.00 -9.58 14.46
N LEU A 312 -11.73 -9.92 14.19
CA LEU A 312 -10.60 -9.40 14.95
C LEU A 312 -10.51 -7.86 14.86
N GLN A 313 -10.77 -7.27 13.70
CA GLN A 313 -10.75 -5.82 13.50
C GLN A 313 -11.77 -5.09 14.37
N VAL A 314 -12.99 -5.63 14.47
CA VAL A 314 -14.06 -5.06 15.31
C VAL A 314 -13.69 -5.17 16.79
N MET A 315 -13.24 -6.35 17.24
CA MET A 315 -12.81 -6.55 18.63
C MET A 315 -11.66 -5.60 19.01
N LEU A 316 -10.61 -5.54 18.20
CA LEU A 316 -9.49 -4.62 18.41
C LEU A 316 -9.92 -3.14 18.31
N GLY A 317 -10.91 -2.83 17.47
CA GLY A 317 -11.44 -1.48 17.31
C GLY A 317 -12.18 -0.99 18.55
N ILE A 318 -12.98 -1.86 19.17
CA ILE A 318 -13.67 -1.60 20.44
C ILE A 318 -12.63 -1.32 21.55
N GLU A 319 -11.65 -2.21 21.72
CA GLU A 319 -10.60 -2.05 22.72
C GLU A 319 -9.74 -0.79 22.48
N ALA A 320 -9.38 -0.53 21.22
CA ALA A 320 -8.62 0.67 20.86
C ALA A 320 -9.41 1.96 21.13
N TRP A 321 -10.74 1.95 20.91
CA TRP A 321 -11.62 3.08 21.16
C TRP A 321 -11.83 3.31 22.66
N MET A 322 -12.16 2.26 23.41
CA MET A 322 -12.32 2.32 24.88
C MET A 322 -11.03 2.81 25.55
N GLY A 323 -9.88 2.27 25.12
CA GLY A 323 -8.57 2.68 25.62
C GLY A 323 -8.11 4.06 25.15
N LYS A 324 -8.82 4.76 24.26
CA LYS A 324 -8.49 6.14 23.85
C LYS A 324 -9.50 7.17 24.35
N PHE A 325 -10.78 6.81 24.41
CA PHE A 325 -11.88 7.74 24.67
C PHE A 325 -12.73 7.36 25.89
N GLY A 326 -12.63 6.13 26.38
CA GLY A 326 -13.46 5.61 27.47
C GLY A 326 -13.05 6.09 28.88
N THR A 327 -11.88 6.71 29.04
CA THR A 327 -11.37 7.16 30.34
C THR A 327 -11.91 8.53 30.77
N GLY A 328 -12.54 9.28 29.87
CA GLY A 328 -13.06 10.63 30.12
C GLY A 328 -11.99 11.70 30.35
N LYS A 329 -10.70 11.36 30.28
CA LYS A 329 -9.58 12.31 30.45
C LYS A 329 -9.29 13.06 29.14
N PRO A 330 -8.73 14.28 29.21
CA PRO A 330 -8.26 14.98 28.02
C PRO A 330 -7.20 14.15 27.28
N LEU A 331 -7.37 13.99 25.96
CA LEU A 331 -6.50 13.17 25.09
C LEU A 331 -5.00 13.53 25.14
N ALA A 332 -4.67 14.73 25.61
CA ALA A 332 -3.30 15.22 25.74
C ALA A 332 -2.56 14.71 27.00
N MET A 333 -3.27 14.19 28.01
CA MET A 333 -2.70 13.88 29.33
C MET A 333 -2.54 12.37 29.60
N GLU A 334 -2.86 11.49 28.65
CA GLU A 334 -2.70 10.05 28.83
C GLU A 334 -1.44 9.51 28.16
N ALA A 335 -0.47 9.09 28.99
CA ALA A 335 0.63 8.26 28.56
C ALA A 335 0.08 6.93 28.03
N ILE A 336 0.47 6.56 26.81
CA ILE A 336 0.03 5.31 26.18
C ILE A 336 0.80 4.16 26.80
N ASN A 337 0.10 3.24 27.46
CA ASN A 337 0.74 2.02 27.94
C ASN A 337 0.99 1.01 26.79
N ILE A 338 1.85 0.02 27.03
CA ILE A 338 2.24 -0.98 26.02
C ILE A 338 1.03 -1.77 25.49
N GLY A 339 0.02 -2.04 26.32
CA GLY A 339 -1.21 -2.74 25.92
C GLY A 339 -2.05 -1.93 24.93
N GLN A 340 -2.25 -0.64 25.21
CA GLN A 340 -2.94 0.29 24.32
C GLN A 340 -2.16 0.50 23.01
N ALA A 341 -0.83 0.64 23.10
CA ALA A 341 0.04 0.77 21.94
C ALA A 341 -0.04 -0.48 21.03
N SER A 342 0.01 -1.67 21.63
CA SER A 342 -0.12 -2.95 20.95
C SER A 342 -1.49 -3.07 20.26
N THR A 343 -2.58 -2.83 20.99
CA THR A 343 -3.94 -2.93 20.45
C THR A 343 -4.16 -2.01 19.26
N ARG A 344 -3.76 -0.74 19.37
CA ARG A 344 -3.85 0.25 18.28
C ARG A 344 -3.00 -0.15 17.07
N THR A 345 -1.82 -0.72 17.32
CA THR A 345 -0.91 -1.17 16.26
C THR A 345 -1.48 -2.37 15.52
N ILE A 346 -1.96 -3.38 16.25
CA ILE A 346 -2.57 -4.58 15.65
C ILE A 346 -3.86 -4.21 14.90
N HIS A 347 -4.70 -3.32 15.45
CA HIS A 347 -5.89 -2.82 14.75
C HIS A 347 -5.55 -2.16 13.40
N ALA A 348 -4.46 -1.37 13.34
CA ALA A 348 -4.01 -0.78 12.08
C ALA A 348 -3.47 -1.84 11.10
N MET A 349 -2.73 -2.84 11.58
CA MET A 349 -2.21 -3.93 10.75
C MET A 349 -3.32 -4.82 10.17
N VAL A 350 -4.29 -5.21 11.01
CA VAL A 350 -5.44 -6.02 10.59
C VAL A 350 -6.32 -5.23 9.61
N GLY A 351 -6.49 -3.92 9.82
CA GLY A 351 -7.17 -3.03 8.86
C GLY A 351 -6.48 -3.01 7.49
N ALA A 352 -5.14 -2.90 7.46
CA ALA A 352 -4.38 -2.95 6.23
C ALA A 352 -4.46 -4.32 5.53
N LEU A 353 -4.45 -5.42 6.29
CA LEU A 353 -4.67 -6.78 5.76
C LEU A 353 -6.08 -6.95 5.19
N LEU A 354 -7.11 -6.40 5.83
CA LEU A 354 -8.47 -6.41 5.30
C LEU A 354 -8.58 -5.68 3.96
N LEU A 355 -7.97 -4.50 3.86
CA LEU A 355 -7.91 -3.76 2.60
C LEU A 355 -7.18 -4.57 1.51
N ALA A 356 -5.98 -5.06 1.80
CA ALA A 356 -5.18 -5.86 0.87
C ALA A 356 -5.91 -7.14 0.43
N CYS A 357 -6.54 -7.82 1.37
CA CYS A 357 -7.45 -8.92 1.08
C CYS A 357 -8.51 -8.42 0.11
N SER A 358 -9.37 -7.47 0.50
CA SER A 358 -10.54 -7.06 -0.29
C SER A 358 -10.20 -6.67 -1.73
N LEU A 359 -9.05 -6.02 -1.95
CA LEU A 359 -8.53 -5.74 -3.28
C LEU A 359 -8.17 -7.03 -4.03
N GLY A 360 -7.45 -7.95 -3.40
CA GLY A 360 -7.18 -9.28 -3.94
C GLY A 360 -8.46 -10.03 -4.33
N LEU A 361 -9.52 -9.99 -3.51
CA LEU A 361 -10.82 -10.59 -3.86
C LEU A 361 -11.43 -9.93 -5.10
N ALA A 362 -11.48 -8.60 -5.12
CA ALA A 362 -12.06 -7.83 -6.22
C ALA A 362 -11.35 -8.12 -7.55
N LEU A 363 -10.01 -8.16 -7.52
CA LEU A 363 -9.18 -8.49 -8.68
C LEU A 363 -9.44 -9.92 -9.17
N ARG A 364 -9.46 -10.90 -8.26
CA ARG A 364 -9.68 -12.32 -8.59
C ARG A 364 -11.08 -12.57 -9.15
N LEU A 365 -12.12 -11.98 -8.55
CA LEU A 365 -13.48 -12.05 -9.07
C LEU A 365 -13.59 -11.33 -10.42
N GLY A 366 -12.93 -10.19 -10.59
CA GLY A 366 -12.90 -9.44 -11.84
C GLY A 366 -12.25 -10.21 -13.01
N GLN A 367 -11.25 -11.05 -12.74
CA GLN A 367 -10.70 -11.98 -13.73
C GLN A 367 -11.72 -13.04 -14.15
N ALA A 368 -12.46 -13.58 -13.17
CA ALA A 368 -13.46 -14.63 -13.35
C ALA A 368 -14.66 -14.21 -14.21
N GLY A 369 -15.04 -12.93 -14.17
CA GLY A 369 -16.16 -12.41 -14.96
C GLY A 369 -15.86 -12.18 -16.45
N LYS A 370 -14.57 -12.08 -16.84
CA LYS A 370 -14.15 -11.73 -18.22
C LYS A 370 -13.94 -12.94 -19.14
N THR A 371 -13.77 -14.13 -18.59
CA THR A 371 -13.48 -15.37 -19.34
C THR A 371 -14.68 -15.96 -20.09
N GLY A 372 -15.89 -15.43 -19.89
CA GLY A 372 -17.12 -15.94 -20.50
C GLY A 372 -17.58 -15.25 -21.79
N SER A 373 -16.80 -14.35 -22.40
CA SER A 373 -17.23 -13.57 -23.57
C SER A 373 -16.52 -13.92 -24.89
N THR A 374 -15.87 -15.08 -24.99
CA THR A 374 -15.23 -15.56 -26.22
C THR A 374 -15.67 -16.99 -26.51
N CYS A 375 -16.95 -17.16 -26.85
CA CYS A 375 -17.49 -18.27 -27.62
C CYS A 375 -18.80 -17.75 -28.20
N GLY A 376 -18.71 -17.20 -29.42
CA GLY A 376 -19.79 -16.68 -30.23
C GLY A 376 -19.23 -16.48 -31.62
#